data_AF-X1KRX6-F1
#
_entry.id   AF-X1KRX6-F1
#
_cell.length_a   1.000
_cell.length_b   1.000
_cell.length_c   1.000
_cell.angle_alpha   90.00
_cell.angle_beta   90.00
_cell.angle_gamma   90.00
#
_symmetry.space_group_name_H-M   'P 1'
#
loop_
_entity.id
_entity.type
_entity.pdbx_description
1 polymer ?
#
loop_
_entity_poly.entity_id
_entity_poly.type
_entity_poly.pdbx_seq_one_letter_code
_entity_poly.pdbx_strand_id
1 'polypeptide(L)' 'ILGEVSYAQLKSGKIRVRGKNVPTASLSSYPRAVEIATTLKEWILSGKFLLTEPVAPLPGVGAGVTIKPLNERPIKD' A
#
# COMPACT_ATOMS: atom_id res chain seq x y z
N ILE A 1 -9.93 0.47 15.60
CA ILE A 1 -8.57 0.02 15.21
C ILE A 1 -8.33 -1.37 15.81
N LEU A 2 -7.85 -2.34 15.02
CA LEU A 2 -7.61 -3.73 15.47
C LEU A 2 -6.18 -4.00 15.99
N GLY A 3 -5.24 -3.13 15.60
CA GLY A 3 -3.82 -3.16 15.97
C GLY A 3 -3.00 -2.31 14.98
N GLU A 4 -1.74 -2.03 15.33
CA GLU A 4 -0.77 -1.37 14.46
C GLU A 4 0.30 -2.38 14.04
N VAL A 5 0.65 -2.38 12.75
CA VAL A 5 1.64 -3.28 12.16
C VAL A 5 2.45 -2.53 11.13
N SER A 6 3.69 -2.96 10.94
CA SER A 6 4.52 -2.46 9.84
C SER A 6 4.09 -3.08 8.51
N TYR A 7 4.37 -2.38 7.41
CA TYR A 7 4.15 -2.93 6.07
C TYR A 7 4.92 -4.25 5.85
N ALA A 8 6.11 -4.38 6.43
CA ALA A 8 6.89 -5.61 6.35
C ALA A 8 6.17 -6.81 7.00
N GLN A 9 5.49 -6.59 8.12
CA GLN A 9 4.65 -7.63 8.75
C GLN A 9 3.48 -8.01 7.86
N LEU A 10 2.77 -7.04 7.27
CA LEU A 10 1.70 -7.32 6.31
C LEU A 10 2.21 -8.13 5.09
N LYS A 11 3.41 -7.79 4.59
CA LYS A 11 4.05 -8.47 3.45
C LYS A 11 4.50 -9.89 3.76
N SER A 12 4.70 -10.24 5.04
CA SER A 12 5.07 -11.61 5.45
C SER A 12 3.95 -12.64 5.19
N GLY A 13 2.73 -12.18 4.93
CA GLY A 13 1.58 -13.03 4.59
C GLY A 13 0.74 -13.46 5.80
N LYS A 14 1.18 -13.17 7.04
CA LYS A 14 0.38 -13.40 8.26
C LYS A 14 0.72 -12.36 9.33
N ILE A 15 -0.29 -11.96 10.11
CA ILE A 15 -0.12 -11.12 11.31
C ILE A 15 -0.89 -11.71 12.49
N ARG A 16 -0.62 -11.23 13.71
CA ARG A 16 -1.35 -11.65 14.91
C ARG A 16 -2.35 -10.58 15.35
N VAL A 17 -3.63 -10.94 15.43
CA VAL A 17 -4.72 -10.06 15.88
C VAL A 17 -5.46 -10.74 17.01
N ARG A 18 -5.51 -10.10 18.20
CA ARG A 18 -6.16 -10.65 19.41
C ARG A 18 -5.75 -12.09 19.71
N GLY A 19 -4.45 -12.37 19.61
CA GLY A 19 -3.88 -13.70 19.86
C GLY A 19 -4.00 -14.71 18.71
N LYS A 20 -4.79 -14.44 17.66
CA LYS A 20 -4.99 -15.32 16.51
C LYS A 20 -4.09 -14.95 15.33
N ASN A 21 -3.59 -15.95 14.60
CA ASN A 21 -2.87 -15.73 13.34
C ASN A 21 -3.88 -15.50 12.21
N VAL A 22 -3.77 -14.37 11.53
CA VAL A 22 -4.66 -13.93 10.45
C VAL A 22 -3.83 -13.80 9.16
N PRO A 23 -4.23 -14.43 8.04
CA PRO A 23 -3.53 -14.28 6.78
C PRO A 23 -3.66 -12.85 6.24
N THR A 24 -2.63 -12.39 5.56
CA THR A 24 -2.62 -11.09 4.88
C THR A 24 -2.26 -11.29 3.42
N ALA A 25 -2.87 -10.48 2.57
CA ALA A 25 -2.60 -10.43 1.14
C ALA A 25 -2.64 -8.98 0.66
N SER A 26 -1.92 -8.71 -0.44
CA SER A 26 -2.05 -7.42 -1.11
C SER A 26 -3.40 -7.33 -1.81
N LEU A 27 -4.02 -6.14 -1.79
CA LEU A 27 -5.27 -5.89 -2.54
C LEU A 27 -5.05 -5.91 -4.06
N SER A 28 -3.83 -5.59 -4.51
CA SER A 28 -3.42 -5.62 -5.91
C SER A 28 -2.31 -6.64 -6.15
N SER A 29 -2.08 -6.97 -7.42
CA SER A 29 -0.99 -7.86 -7.82
C SER A 29 0.36 -7.21 -7.53
N TYR A 30 1.11 -7.78 -6.58
CA TYR A 30 2.44 -7.29 -6.22
C TYR A 30 3.44 -7.37 -7.39
N PRO A 31 3.53 -8.46 -8.18
CA PRO A 31 4.43 -8.51 -9.33
C PRO A 31 4.13 -7.42 -10.37
N ARG A 32 2.85 -7.19 -10.67
CA ARG A 32 2.44 -6.13 -11.60
C ARG A 32 2.75 -4.74 -11.06
N ALA A 33 2.58 -4.52 -9.75
CA ALA A 33 2.96 -3.26 -9.13
C ALA A 33 4.47 -2.97 -9.28
N VAL A 34 5.32 -3.99 -9.12
CA VAL A 34 6.78 -3.87 -9.31
C VAL A 34 7.14 -3.60 -10.78
N GLU A 35 6.49 -4.28 -11.71
CA GLU A 35 6.64 -4.03 -13.16
C GLU A 35 6.34 -2.57 -13.51
N ILE A 36 5.16 -2.07 -13.10
CA ILE A 36 4.75 -0.68 -13.34
C ILE A 36 5.74 0.31 -12.72
N ALA A 37 6.17 0.07 -11.48
CA ALA A 37 7.13 0.94 -10.80
C ALA A 37 8.49 1.00 -11.54
N THR A 38 8.93 -0.13 -12.10
CA THR A 38 10.18 -0.22 -12.87
C THR A 38 10.06 0.52 -14.19
N THR A 39 8.95 0.33 -14.92
CA THR A 39 8.66 1.06 -16.16
C THR A 39 8.63 2.57 -15.93
N LEU A 40 7.97 3.05 -14.88
CA LEU A 40 7.94 4.48 -14.55
C LEU A 40 9.35 5.01 -14.23
N LYS A 41 10.15 4.24 -13.47
CA LYS A 41 11.54 4.60 -13.16
C LYS A 41 12.37 4.78 -14.44
N GLU A 42 12.23 3.89 -15.41
CA GLU A 42 12.95 3.99 -16.70
C GLU A 42 12.53 5.23 -17.50
N TRP A 43 11.24 5.55 -17.52
CA TRP A 43 10.75 6.77 -18.18
C TRP A 43 11.30 8.04 -17.54
N ILE A 44 11.38 8.06 -16.20
CA ILE A 44 11.99 9.18 -15.46
C ILE A 44 13.48 9.32 -15.83
N LEU A 45 14.24 8.22 -15.74
CA LEU A 45 15.68 8.24 -16.01
C LEU A 45 16.01 8.59 -17.47
N SER A 46 15.15 8.22 -18.41
CA SER A 46 15.31 8.54 -19.84
C SER A 46 14.83 9.93 -20.24
N GLY A 47 14.26 10.72 -19.32
CA GLY A 47 13.70 12.04 -19.60
C GLY A 47 12.38 12.02 -20.40
N LYS A 48 11.78 10.83 -20.60
CA LYS A 48 10.46 10.67 -21.21
C LYS A 48 9.32 11.04 -20.26
N PHE A 49 9.60 11.03 -18.97
CA PHE A 49 8.72 11.49 -17.90
C PHE A 49 9.49 12.46 -17.00
N LEU A 50 9.01 13.69 -16.86
CA LEU A 50 9.68 14.71 -16.05
C LEU A 50 8.98 14.84 -14.69
N LEU A 51 9.77 14.92 -13.62
CA LEU A 51 9.27 15.18 -12.28
C LEU A 51 9.11 16.68 -12.08
N THR A 52 8.03 17.07 -11.40
CA THR A 52 7.85 18.44 -10.92
C THR A 52 8.58 18.62 -9.60
N GLU A 53 8.72 19.88 -9.16
CA GLU A 53 9.09 20.15 -7.78
C GLU A 53 8.07 19.52 -6.82
N PRO A 54 8.51 19.12 -5.60
CA PRO A 54 7.62 18.59 -4.59
C PRO A 54 6.48 19.58 -4.27
N VAL A 55 5.22 19.15 -4.44
CA VAL A 55 4.05 20.01 -4.18
C VAL A 55 3.82 20.19 -2.68
N ALA A 56 3.92 19.10 -1.90
CA ALA A 56 3.75 19.09 -0.45
C ALA A 56 4.34 17.80 0.16
N PRO A 57 4.74 17.82 1.44
CA PRO A 57 5.09 16.59 2.16
C PRO A 57 3.87 15.67 2.33
N LEU A 58 4.11 14.36 2.38
CA LEU A 58 3.05 13.40 2.71
C LEU A 58 2.53 13.66 4.15
N PRO A 59 1.23 13.50 4.38
CA PRO A 59 0.66 13.67 5.71
C PRO A 59 1.29 12.69 6.71
N GLY A 60 1.77 13.21 7.83
CA GLY A 60 2.27 12.40 8.94
C GLY A 60 1.16 11.71 9.72
N VAL A 61 1.53 10.86 10.69
CA VAL A 61 0.60 10.07 11.51
C VAL A 61 -0.48 10.93 12.20
N GLY A 62 -0.13 12.14 12.63
CA GLY A 62 -1.03 13.08 13.30
C GLY A 62 -1.88 13.97 12.38
N ALA A 63 -1.80 13.81 11.05
CA ALA A 63 -2.43 14.72 10.10
C ALA A 63 -3.95 14.53 9.93
N GLY A 64 -4.60 13.68 10.75
CA GLY A 64 -6.05 13.50 10.74
C GLY A 64 -6.61 12.96 9.41
N VAL A 65 -5.80 12.25 8.63
CA VAL A 65 -6.21 11.76 7.30
C VAL A 65 -7.36 10.75 7.46
N THR A 66 -8.51 11.08 6.88
CA THR A 66 -9.65 10.15 6.79
C THR A 66 -9.46 9.24 5.59
N ILE A 67 -9.04 7.99 5.83
CA ILE A 67 -8.93 6.99 4.76
C ILE A 67 -10.33 6.48 4.40
N LYS A 68 -10.71 6.60 3.13
CA LYS A 68 -11.93 5.96 2.60
C LYS A 68 -11.61 4.49 2.31
N PRO A 69 -12.19 3.53 3.03
CA PRO A 69 -11.92 2.11 2.79
C PRO A 69 -12.50 1.66 1.45
N LEU A 70 -11.95 0.56 0.92
CA LEU A 70 -12.54 -0.12 -0.22
C LEU A 70 -13.88 -0.74 0.20
N ASN A 71 -14.96 -0.45 -0.54
CA ASN A 71 -16.23 -1.14 -0.35
C ASN A 71 -16.14 -2.53 -0.99
N GLU A 72 -15.90 -3.55 -0.16
CA GLU A 72 -15.87 -4.93 -0.60
C GLU A 72 -17.28 -5.50 -0.76
N ARG A 73 -17.45 -6.39 -1.75
CA ARG A 73 -18.70 -7.15 -1.88
C ARG A 73 -18.79 -8.18 -0.74
N PRO A 74 -19.99 -8.39 -0.14
CA PRO A 74 -20.15 -9.42 0.87
C PRO A 74 -19.80 -10.79 0.30
N ILE A 75 -18.97 -11.55 1.01
CA ILE A 75 -18.73 -12.96 0.72
C ILE A 75 -19.96 -13.72 1.23
N LYS A 76 -20.63 -14.48 0.35
CA LYS A 76 -21.67 -15.43 0.76
C LYS A 76 -21.01 -16.75 1.10
N ASP A 77 -21.40 -17.34 2.23
CA ASP A 77 -21.00 -18.68 2.66
C ASP A 77 -21.51 -19.77 1.67
#